data_AF-L7VSF0-F1
#
_entry.id   AF-L7VSF0-F1
#
_cell.length_a   1.000
_cell.length_b   1.000
_cell.length_c   1.000
_cell.angle_alpha   90.00
_cell.angle_beta   90.00
_cell.angle_gamma   90.00
#
_symmetry.space_group_name_H-M   'P 1'
#
loop_
_entity.id
_entity.type
_entity.pdbx_description
1 polymer ?
#
loop_
_entity_poly.entity_id
_entity_poly.type
_entity_poly.pdbx_seq_one_letter_code
_entity_poly.pdbx_strand_id
1 'polypeptide(L)' 'MVEYSYDTVGNLIALTYPGGRIVRYEYNEINKLVKVTDWNNRITRYE' A
#
# COMPACT_ATOMS: atom_id res chain seq x y z
N MET A 1 3.86 -16.78 3.84
CA MET A 1 4.73 -15.66 4.23
C MET A 1 4.02 -14.35 3.92
N VAL A 2 4.36 -13.28 4.62
CA VAL A 2 3.92 -11.92 4.25
C VAL A 2 4.99 -11.35 3.33
N GLU A 3 4.58 -10.75 2.22
CA GLU A 3 5.48 -10.12 1.25
C GLU A 3 5.29 -8.61 1.24
N TYR A 4 6.39 -7.90 1.04
CA TYR A 4 6.45 -6.44 1.02
C TYR A 4 6.99 -5.99 -0.33
N SER A 5 6.35 -5.00 -0.93
CA SER A 5 6.83 -4.36 -2.17
C SER A 5 7.04 -2.89 -1.93
N TYR A 6 8.15 -2.36 -2.45
CA TYR A 6 8.56 -0.98 -2.26
C TYR A 6 8.69 -0.27 -3.60
N ASP A 7 8.51 1.05 -3.61
CA ASP A 7 8.88 1.89 -4.74
C ASP A 7 10.40 2.16 -4.78
N THR A 8 10.84 2.94 -5.75
CA THR A 8 12.27 3.28 -5.97
C THR A 8 12.88 4.13 -4.85
N VAL A 9 12.06 4.78 -4.03
CA VAL A 9 12.51 5.65 -2.93
C VAL A 9 12.30 4.99 -1.56
N GLY A 10 11.80 3.75 -1.52
CA GLY A 10 11.67 2.92 -0.33
C GLY A 10 10.32 3.00 0.37
N ASN A 11 9.30 3.60 -0.23
CA ASN A 11 7.95 3.58 0.34
C ASN A 11 7.30 2.20 0.11
N LEU A 12 6.61 1.67 1.12
CA LEU A 12 5.87 0.41 1.00
C LEU A 12 4.63 0.61 0.14
N ILE A 13 4.59 0.06 -1.07
CA ILE A 13 3.46 0.19 -2.00
C ILE A 13 2.48 -0.99 -1.97
N ALA A 14 2.92 -2.15 -1.49
CA ALA A 14 2.06 -3.32 -1.33
C ALA A 14 2.47 -4.21 -0.16
N LEU A 15 1.47 -4.73 0.53
CA LEU A 15 1.58 -5.76 1.56
C LEU A 15 0.72 -6.96 1.15
N THR A 16 1.34 -8.08 0.84
CA THR A 16 0.64 -9.31 0.45
C THR A 16 0.67 -10.30 1.60
N TYR A 17 -0.51 -10.66 2.10
CA TYR A 17 -0.68 -11.65 3.15
C TYR A 17 -0.68 -13.07 2.58
N PRO A 18 -0.36 -14.08 3.42
CA PRO A 18 -0.63 -15.47 3.10
C PRO A 18 -2.10 -15.64 2.67
N GLY A 19 -2.32 -16.27 1.51
CA GLY A 19 -3.65 -16.41 0.92
C GLY A 19 -4.03 -15.34 -0.11
N GLY A 20 -3.07 -14.50 -0.54
CA GLY A 20 -3.23 -13.62 -1.71
C GLY A 20 -4.01 -12.33 -1.44
N ARG A 21 -4.31 -12.01 -0.18
CA ARG A 21 -4.91 -10.73 0.20
C ARG A 21 -3.85 -9.64 0.12
N ILE A 22 -4.14 -8.55 -0.59
CA ILE A 22 -3.19 -7.47 -0.84
C ILE A 22 -3.75 -6.17 -0.26
N VAL A 23 -2.90 -5.41 0.43
CA VAL A 23 -3.15 -4.00 0.77
C VAL A 23 -2.19 -3.15 -0.07
N ARG A 24 -2.71 -2.09 -0.69
CA ARG A 24 -1.94 -1.15 -1.52
C ARG A 24 -1.89 0.22 -0.86
N TYR A 25 -0.75 0.88 -1.03
CA TYR A 25 -0.47 2.19 -0.46
C TYR A 25 -0.04 3.12 -1.60
N GLU A 26 -0.54 4.37 -1.57
CA GLU A 26 -0.15 5.40 -2.53
C GLU A 26 0.35 6.63 -1.78
N TYR A 27 1.43 7.20 -2.29
CA TYR A 27 2.13 8.34 -1.72
C TYR A 27 2.11 9.49 -2.73
N ASN A 28 2.13 10.73 -2.23
CA ASN A 28 2.30 11.90 -3.08
C ASN A 28 3.79 12.18 -3.37
N GLU A 29 4.05 13.23 -4.14
CA GLU A 29 5.40 13.63 -4.59
C GLU A 29 6.38 13.96 -3.44
N ILE A 30 5.88 14.21 -2.24
CA ILE A 30 6.67 14.49 -1.03
C ILE A 30 6.74 13.29 -0.07
N ASN A 31 6.48 12.07 -0.56
CA ASN A 31 6.49 10.81 0.21
C ASN A 31 5.48 10.75 1.38
N LYS A 32 4.37 11.50 1.28
CA LYS A 32 3.27 11.42 2.26
C LYS A 32 2.24 10.39 1.78
N LEU A 33 1.86 9.47 2.65
CA LEU A 33 0.78 8.50 2.39
C LEU A 33 -0.54 9.26 2.18
N VAL A 34 -1.18 9.07 1.04
CA VAL A 34 -2.44 9.74 0.68
C VAL A 34 -3.61 8.76 0.50
N LYS A 35 -3.32 7.47 0.28
CA LYS A 35 -4.37 6.48 0.06
C LYS A 35 -3.93 5.07 0.45
N VAL A 36 -4.86 4.33 1.04
CA VAL A 36 -4.73 2.89 1.32
C VAL A 36 -5.93 2.17 0.71
N THR A 37 -5.68 1.06 0.02
CA THR A 37 -6.71 0.20 -0.57
C THR A 37 -6.57 -1.22 -0.05
N ASP A 38 -7.61 -1.78 0.57
CA ASP A 38 -7.63 -3.18 1.05
C ASP A 38 -8.03 -4.18 -0.05
N TRP A 39 -7.93 -5.48 0.27
CA TRP A 39 -8.30 -6.58 -0.65
C TRP A 39 -9.80 -6.66 -0.97
N ASN A 40 -10.64 -5.87 -0.30
CA ASN A 40 -12.08 -5.73 -0.59
C ASN A 40 -12.37 -4.43 -1.37
N ASN A 41 -11.34 -3.77 -1.92
CA ASN A 41 -11.41 -2.46 -2.56
C ASN A 41 -11.93 -1.34 -1.65
N ARG A 42 -11.85 -1.49 -0.31
CA ARG A 42 -12.12 -0.38 0.60
C ARG A 42 -10.97 0.61 0.53
N ILE A 43 -11.32 1.89 0.37
CA ILE A 43 -10.37 2.98 0.20
C ILE A 43 -10.43 3.89 1.43
N THR A 44 -9.27 4.13 2.03
CA THR A 44 -9.07 5.18 3.04
C THR A 44 -8.15 6.23 2.44
N ARG A 45 -8.55 7.51 2.47
CA ARG A 45 -7.76 8.64 1.98
C ARG A 45 -7.34 9.52 3.15
N TYR A 46 -6.17 10.15 2.99
CA TYR A 46 -5.58 11.06 3.97
C TYR A 46 -5.33 12.41 3.29
N GLU A 47 -5.61 13.51 4.01
CA GLU A 47 -5.33 14.90 3.59
C GLU A 47 -3.91 15.32 4.00
#